data_AF-A0AAV7K9A3-F1
#
_entry.id   AF-A0AAV7K9A3-F1
#
_cell.length_a   1.000
_cell.length_b   1.000
_cell.length_c   1.000
_cell.angle_alpha   90.00
_cell.angle_beta   90.00
_cell.angle_gamma   90.00
#
_symmetry.space_group_name_H-M   'P 1'
#
loop_
_entity.id
_entity.type
_entity.pdbx_description
1 polymer ?
#
loop_
_entity_poly.entity_id
_entity_poly.type
_entity_poly.pdbx_seq_one_letter_code
_entity_poly.pdbx_strand_id
1 'polypeptide(L)'
;MSTWKHVYQRIEEHESSQYHKQNIDAFLIRSSECDISFLLVRDATNIRKSQVIQKRRVMERIIDILMFIGKRGLSYRGNKAESAFLLDDPLIDHSNFLELLLLLSKYDEILRVHLDKVICKSKKRHSSLCEGQKGRGSLITLISKTTLNYILETIHQLQLDLIVQEVKKPGSTPFRSIQLKILQLQISVQ
;
A
#
# COMPACT_ATOMS: atom_id res chain seq x y z
N MET A 1 3.52 42.68 52.64
CA MET A 1 2.18 42.60 53.25
C MET A 1 1.39 41.50 52.55
N SER A 2 1.16 40.36 53.21
CA SER A 2 0.37 39.26 52.65
C SER A 2 -1.11 39.48 52.97
N THR A 3 -1.90 39.85 51.96
CA THR A 3 -3.36 39.97 52.06
C THR A 3 -4.01 38.62 51.76
N TRP A 4 -4.18 37.81 52.81
CA TRP A 4 -4.87 36.51 52.80
C TRP A 4 -6.37 36.57 52.42
N LYS A 5 -6.91 37.75 52.14
CA LYS A 5 -8.32 37.96 51.76
C LYS A 5 -8.61 37.64 50.28
N HIS A 6 -7.60 37.60 49.42
CA HIS A 6 -7.75 37.41 47.96
C HIS A 6 -7.16 36.08 47.46
N VAL A 7 -7.11 35.05 48.33
CA VAL A 7 -6.46 33.78 48.03
C VAL A 7 -7.06 33.10 46.80
N TYR A 8 -8.38 33.01 46.70
CA TYR A 8 -9.06 32.38 45.56
C TYR A 8 -8.76 33.09 44.24
N GLN A 9 -8.82 34.42 44.24
CA GLN A 9 -8.48 35.24 43.07
C GLN A 9 -7.02 35.04 42.66
N ARG A 10 -6.08 35.03 43.62
CA ARG A 10 -4.64 34.81 43.37
C ARG A 10 -4.35 33.42 42.81
N ILE A 11 -5.10 32.40 43.25
CA ILE A 11 -4.99 31.03 42.73
C ILE A 11 -5.47 30.98 41.28
N GLU A 12 -6.61 31.58 40.98
CA GLU A 12 -7.15 31.65 39.62
C GLU A 12 -6.22 32.44 38.68
N GLU A 13 -5.67 33.57 39.13
CA GLU A 13 -4.64 34.33 38.42
C GLU A 13 -3.37 33.49 38.17
N HIS A 14 -2.96 32.67 39.15
CA HIS A 14 -1.81 31.77 39.01
C HIS A 14 -2.09 30.61 38.04
N GLU A 15 -3.24 29.94 38.14
CA GLU A 15 -3.63 28.82 37.27
C GLU A 15 -3.80 29.27 35.81
N SER A 16 -4.32 30.48 35.60
CA SER A 16 -4.44 31.09 34.28
C SER A 16 -3.12 31.64 33.73
N SER A 17 -2.11 31.84 34.59
CA SER A 17 -0.81 32.37 34.21
C SER A 17 -0.07 31.48 33.21
N GLN A 18 0.77 32.12 32.39
CA GLN A 18 1.58 31.41 31.40
C GLN A 18 2.60 30.47 32.05
N TYR A 19 3.15 30.84 33.20
CA TYR A 19 4.13 30.03 33.94
C TYR A 19 3.53 28.71 34.43
N HIS A 20 2.31 28.74 34.98
CA HIS A 20 1.65 27.52 35.43
C HIS A 20 1.37 26.58 34.25
N LYS A 21 0.85 27.11 33.13
CA LYS A 21 0.63 26.35 31.89
C LYS A 21 1.91 25.70 31.38
N GLN A 22 3.00 26.46 31.27
CA GLN A 22 4.30 25.95 30.84
C GLN A 22 4.84 24.85 31.78
N ASN A 23 4.66 25.01 33.09
CA ASN A 23 5.08 24.00 34.06
C ASN A 23 4.23 22.73 33.98
N ILE A 24 2.92 22.85 33.76
CA ILE A 24 2.05 21.70 33.50
C ILE A 24 2.49 20.99 32.22
N ASP A 25 2.72 21.72 31.13
CA ASP A 25 3.16 21.12 29.87
C ASP A 25 4.49 20.36 30.05
N ALA A 26 5.46 20.96 30.73
CA ALA A 26 6.74 20.31 31.05
C ALA A 26 6.56 19.07 31.94
N PHE A 27 5.68 19.13 32.94
CA PHE A 27 5.35 18.00 33.80
C PHE A 27 4.68 16.87 33.00
N LEU A 28 3.70 17.18 32.15
CA LEU A 28 3.02 16.20 31.30
C LEU A 28 3.98 15.52 30.35
N ILE A 29 4.84 16.29 29.66
CA ILE A 29 5.90 15.77 28.78
C ILE A 29 6.80 14.81 29.56
N ARG A 30 7.25 15.20 30.76
CA ARG A 30 8.10 14.33 31.60
C ARG A 30 7.36 13.09 32.10
N SER A 31 6.10 13.23 32.50
CA SER A 31 5.26 12.11 32.98
C SER A 31 4.95 11.11 31.89
N SER A 32 4.96 11.54 30.62
CA SER A 32 4.70 10.68 29.47
C SER A 32 5.88 9.78 29.11
N GLU A 33 7.02 9.90 29.81
CA GLU A 33 8.28 9.16 29.57
C GLU A 33 8.73 9.18 28.09
N CYS A 34 8.28 10.16 27.32
CA CYS A 34 8.54 10.27 25.90
C CYS A 34 9.86 11.01 25.67
N ASP A 35 10.79 10.38 24.97
CA ASP A 35 12.02 11.03 24.52
C ASP A 35 11.73 12.21 23.57
N ILE A 36 12.57 13.25 23.61
CA ILE A 36 12.46 14.43 22.73
C ILE A 36 12.50 13.98 21.26
N SER A 37 13.37 13.01 20.95
CA SER A 37 13.44 12.40 19.61
C SER A 37 12.11 11.76 19.20
N PHE A 38 11.43 11.10 20.14
CA PHE A 38 10.12 10.50 19.89
C PHE A 38 9.08 11.56 19.60
N LEU A 39 9.04 12.67 20.34
CA LEU A 39 8.08 13.77 20.11
C LEU A 39 8.31 14.47 18.77
N LEU A 40 9.57 14.72 18.39
CA LEU A 40 9.92 15.35 17.10
C LEU A 40 9.57 14.47 15.90
N VAL A 41 9.74 13.16 16.04
CA VAL A 41 9.52 12.19 14.94
C VAL A 41 8.12 11.56 15.01
N ARG A 42 7.33 11.86 16.05
CA ARG A 42 6.00 11.29 16.28
C ARG A 42 5.09 11.49 15.09
N ASP A 43 5.01 12.72 14.59
CA ASP A 43 4.08 13.08 13.53
C ASP A 43 4.51 12.46 12.20
N ALA A 44 5.80 12.50 11.88
CA ALA A 44 6.37 11.80 10.73
C ALA A 44 6.13 10.27 10.79
N THR A 45 6.30 9.68 11.98
CA THR A 45 6.05 8.25 12.22
C THR A 45 4.57 7.90 12.05
N ASN A 46 3.67 8.74 12.57
CA ASN A 46 2.23 8.54 12.45
C ASN A 46 1.76 8.68 11.00
N ILE A 47 2.29 9.66 10.26
CA ILE A 47 2.04 9.80 8.82
C ILE A 47 2.51 8.54 8.08
N ARG A 48 3.73 8.07 8.36
CA ARG A 48 4.26 6.84 7.74
C ARG A 48 3.39 5.61 8.08
N LYS A 49 2.98 5.45 9.34
CA LYS A 49 2.08 4.37 9.77
C LYS A 49 0.76 4.42 9.00
N SER A 50 0.13 5.60 8.91
CA SER A 50 -1.11 5.80 8.15
C SER A 50 -0.95 5.44 6.67
N GLN A 51 0.15 5.88 6.04
CA GLN A 51 0.48 5.52 4.65
C GLN A 51 0.66 4.01 4.46
N VAL A 52 1.32 3.32 5.41
CA VAL A 52 1.49 1.86 5.35
C VAL A 52 0.13 1.16 5.46
N ILE A 53 -0.72 1.58 6.39
CA ILE A 53 -2.07 1.03 6.56
C ILE A 53 -2.89 1.23 5.28
N GLN A 54 -2.88 2.43 4.71
CA GLN A 54 -3.61 2.72 3.47
C GLN A 54 -3.12 1.86 2.30
N LYS A 55 -1.80 1.69 2.14
CA LYS A 55 -1.22 0.83 1.11
C LYS A 55 -1.59 -0.64 1.29
N ARG A 56 -1.59 -1.14 2.53
CA ARG A 56 -2.03 -2.52 2.82
C ARG A 56 -3.48 -2.73 2.47
N ARG A 57 -4.36 -1.78 2.82
CA ARG A 57 -5.76 -1.82 2.45
C ARG A 57 -5.95 -1.92 0.95
N VAL A 58 -5.25 -1.11 0.15
CA VAL A 58 -5.28 -1.22 -1.33
C VAL A 58 -4.85 -2.62 -1.79
N MET A 59 -3.76 -3.17 -1.24
CA MET A 59 -3.26 -4.50 -1.60
C MET A 59 -4.26 -5.61 -1.28
N GLU A 60 -5.00 -5.53 -0.16
CA GLU A 60 -6.05 -6.50 0.18
C GLU A 60 -7.09 -6.59 -0.95
N ARG A 61 -7.59 -5.45 -1.46
CA ARG A 61 -8.58 -5.43 -2.57
C ARG A 61 -7.99 -6.03 -3.83
N ILE A 62 -6.73 -5.71 -4.15
CA ILE A 62 -6.05 -6.26 -5.32
C ILE A 62 -5.95 -7.78 -5.20
N ILE A 63 -5.59 -8.31 -4.03
CA ILE A 63 -5.51 -9.75 -3.78
C ILE A 63 -6.89 -10.40 -3.93
N ASP A 64 -7.95 -9.79 -3.39
CA ASP A 64 -9.31 -10.32 -3.51
C ASP A 64 -9.77 -10.42 -4.98
N ILE A 65 -9.46 -9.40 -5.79
CA ILE A 65 -9.73 -9.42 -7.24
C ILE A 65 -8.95 -10.53 -7.93
N LEU A 66 -7.65 -10.68 -7.62
CA LEU A 66 -6.83 -11.74 -8.19
C LEU A 66 -7.39 -13.12 -7.83
N MET A 67 -7.74 -13.33 -6.57
CA MET A 67 -8.36 -14.58 -6.09
C MET A 67 -9.71 -14.83 -6.76
N PHE A 68 -10.52 -13.80 -7.00
CA PHE A 68 -11.78 -13.93 -7.72
C PHE A 68 -11.57 -14.40 -9.16
N ILE A 69 -10.67 -13.75 -9.91
CA ILE A 69 -10.35 -14.09 -11.30
C ILE A 69 -9.82 -15.53 -11.38
N GLY A 70 -8.87 -15.89 -10.51
CA GLY A 70 -8.31 -17.23 -10.44
C GLY A 70 -9.34 -18.31 -10.08
N LYS A 71 -10.25 -18.05 -9.14
CA LYS A 71 -11.34 -18.97 -8.78
C LYS A 71 -12.32 -19.20 -9.94
N ARG A 72 -12.53 -18.19 -10.78
CA ARG A 72 -13.46 -18.24 -11.91
C ARG A 72 -12.80 -18.74 -13.20
N GLY A 73 -11.47 -18.91 -13.22
CA GLY A 73 -10.73 -19.29 -14.43
C GLY A 73 -10.81 -18.22 -15.53
N LEU A 74 -10.96 -16.95 -15.15
CA LEU A 74 -10.98 -15.84 -16.10
C LEU A 74 -9.55 -15.44 -16.47
N SER A 75 -9.33 -15.01 -17.71
CA SER A 75 -8.05 -14.44 -18.11
C SER A 75 -7.80 -13.13 -17.36
N TYR A 76 -6.59 -12.92 -16.82
CA TYR A 76 -6.25 -11.66 -16.15
C TYR A 76 -6.09 -10.51 -17.13
N ARG A 77 -5.52 -10.82 -18.31
CA ARG A 77 -5.16 -9.88 -19.36
C ARG A 77 -6.11 -10.00 -20.55
N GLY A 78 -6.20 -8.91 -21.31
CA GLY A 78 -7.01 -8.78 -22.52
C GLY A 78 -6.13 -8.45 -23.72
N ASN A 79 -6.74 -8.31 -24.89
CA ASN A 79 -6.00 -8.16 -26.15
C ASN A 79 -5.47 -6.74 -26.39
N LYS A 80 -6.01 -5.69 -25.75
CA LYS A 80 -5.67 -4.30 -26.06
C LYS A 80 -5.62 -3.43 -24.78
N ALA A 81 -4.67 -2.49 -24.77
CA ALA A 81 -4.61 -1.30 -23.92
C ALA A 81 -4.68 -1.48 -22.38
N GLU A 82 -3.66 -2.14 -21.80
CA GLU A 82 -3.42 -2.21 -20.34
C GLU A 82 -2.77 -0.94 -19.74
N SER A 83 -2.63 0.13 -20.51
CA SER A 83 -1.89 1.31 -20.09
C SER A 83 -2.68 2.12 -19.09
N ALA A 84 -2.07 2.43 -17.93
CA ALA A 84 -2.75 3.16 -16.86
C ALA A 84 -3.21 4.59 -17.21
N PHE A 85 -2.69 5.19 -18.30
CA PHE A 85 -3.18 6.51 -18.75
C PHE A 85 -4.49 6.43 -19.56
N LEU A 86 -4.85 5.24 -20.03
CA LEU A 86 -6.07 4.97 -20.81
C LEU A 86 -7.24 4.52 -19.95
N LEU A 87 -7.02 4.19 -18.67
CA LEU A 87 -8.03 3.68 -17.72
C LEU A 87 -9.29 4.55 -17.54
N ASP A 88 -9.24 5.82 -17.95
CA ASP A 88 -10.38 6.73 -17.91
C ASP A 88 -11.26 6.67 -19.17
N ASP A 89 -10.85 5.92 -20.20
CA ASP A 89 -11.55 5.84 -21.48
C ASP A 89 -12.57 4.68 -21.47
N PRO A 90 -13.87 4.96 -21.39
CA PRO A 90 -14.90 3.92 -21.32
C PRO A 90 -15.08 3.14 -22.62
N LEU A 91 -14.45 3.57 -23.73
CA LEU A 91 -14.53 2.90 -25.03
C LEU A 91 -13.47 1.80 -25.18
N ILE A 92 -12.52 1.73 -24.26
CA ILE A 92 -11.42 0.78 -24.29
C ILE A 92 -11.72 -0.37 -23.33
N ASP A 93 -11.64 -1.60 -23.84
CA ASP A 93 -11.66 -2.80 -22.99
C ASP A 93 -10.32 -2.91 -22.25
N HIS A 94 -10.33 -2.69 -20.94
CA HIS A 94 -9.13 -2.68 -20.12
C HIS A 94 -8.73 -4.06 -19.58
N SER A 95 -9.34 -5.15 -20.04
CA SER A 95 -9.20 -6.53 -19.51
C SER A 95 -9.90 -6.79 -18.19
N ASN A 96 -10.23 -8.06 -17.92
CA ASN A 96 -11.01 -8.49 -16.76
C ASN A 96 -10.45 -7.97 -15.43
N PHE A 97 -9.12 -7.93 -15.25
CA PHE A 97 -8.52 -7.45 -14.01
C PHE A 97 -8.77 -5.95 -13.79
N LEU A 98 -8.49 -5.11 -14.79
CA LEU A 98 -8.65 -3.67 -14.65
C LEU A 98 -10.12 -3.26 -14.65
N GLU A 99 -10.98 -3.95 -15.40
CA GLU A 99 -12.42 -3.72 -15.37
C GLU A 99 -13.04 -4.00 -13.99
N LEU A 100 -12.66 -5.12 -13.35
CA LEU A 100 -13.07 -5.41 -11.97
C LEU A 100 -12.54 -4.37 -10.98
N LEU A 101 -11.30 -3.93 -11.18
CA LEU A 101 -10.66 -2.91 -10.34
C LEU A 101 -11.37 -1.55 -10.47
N LEU A 102 -11.71 -1.14 -11.69
CA LEU A 102 -12.48 0.07 -12.00
C LEU A 102 -13.89 -0.03 -11.42
N LEU A 103 -14.57 -1.17 -11.59
CA LEU A 103 -15.89 -1.40 -11.01
C LEU A 103 -15.88 -1.25 -9.48
N LEU A 104 -14.92 -1.89 -8.80
CA LEU A 104 -14.82 -1.80 -7.34
C LEU A 104 -14.46 -0.40 -6.85
N SER A 105 -13.64 0.34 -7.60
CA SER A 105 -13.32 1.73 -7.24
C SER A 105 -14.51 2.68 -7.26
N LYS A 106 -15.62 2.32 -7.92
CA LYS A 106 -16.87 3.11 -7.84
C LYS A 106 -17.48 3.08 -6.43
N TYR A 107 -17.20 2.04 -5.66
CA TYR A 107 -17.78 1.80 -4.33
C TYR A 107 -16.74 1.86 -3.19
N ASP A 108 -15.46 1.62 -3.47
CA ASP A 108 -14.38 1.69 -2.49
C ASP A 108 -13.54 2.97 -2.66
N GLU A 109 -13.70 3.91 -1.73
CA GLU A 109 -12.97 5.17 -1.69
C GLU A 109 -11.45 5.00 -1.66
N ILE A 110 -10.96 4.01 -0.91
CA ILE A 110 -9.52 3.77 -0.73
C ILE A 110 -8.91 3.35 -2.06
N LEU A 111 -9.62 2.49 -2.79
CA LEU A 111 -9.21 2.02 -4.10
C LEU A 111 -9.30 3.14 -5.15
N ARG A 112 -10.38 3.93 -5.13
CA ARG A 112 -10.56 5.10 -6.01
C ARG A 112 -9.42 6.09 -5.92
N VAL A 113 -9.11 6.55 -4.70
CA VAL A 113 -8.03 7.51 -4.45
C VAL A 113 -6.67 6.96 -4.93
N HIS A 114 -6.45 5.65 -4.85
CA HIS A 114 -5.24 5.02 -5.37
C HIS A 114 -5.22 5.02 -6.91
N LEU A 115 -6.32 4.62 -7.56
CA LEU A 115 -6.42 4.61 -9.01
C LEU A 115 -6.26 6.00 -9.61
N ASP A 116 -6.94 7.02 -9.08
CA ASP A 116 -6.80 8.40 -9.54
C ASP A 116 -5.35 8.88 -9.51
N LYS A 117 -4.62 8.54 -8.43
CA LYS A 117 -3.19 8.85 -8.30
C LYS A 117 -2.35 8.11 -9.34
N VAL A 118 -2.68 6.86 -9.64
CA VAL A 118 -1.98 6.05 -10.65
C VAL A 118 -2.21 6.63 -12.05
N ILE A 119 -3.46 6.93 -12.39
CA ILE A 119 -3.87 7.49 -13.70
C ILE A 119 -3.26 8.87 -13.90
N CYS A 120 -3.39 9.77 -12.91
CA CYS A 120 -2.82 11.12 -12.97
C CYS A 120 -1.30 11.10 -13.16
N LYS A 121 -0.58 10.24 -12.43
CA LYS A 121 0.87 10.06 -12.63
C LYS A 121 1.18 9.53 -14.02
N SER A 122 0.33 8.64 -14.55
CA SER A 122 0.54 7.99 -15.85
C SER A 122 0.38 8.99 -16.98
N LYS A 123 -0.68 9.80 -16.93
CA LYS A 123 -0.93 10.92 -17.85
C LYS A 123 0.21 11.94 -17.83
N LYS A 124 0.64 12.38 -16.65
CA LYS A 124 1.78 13.33 -16.50
C LYS A 124 3.07 12.80 -17.12
N ARG A 125 3.35 11.51 -16.94
CA ARG A 125 4.52 10.89 -17.56
C ARG A 125 4.37 10.80 -19.07
N HIS A 126 3.20 10.37 -19.54
CA HIS A 126 2.93 10.27 -20.97
C HIS A 126 3.10 11.64 -21.67
N SER A 127 2.56 12.71 -21.09
CA SER A 127 2.75 14.06 -21.63
C SER A 127 4.21 14.53 -21.60
N SER A 128 4.98 14.20 -20.54
CA SER A 128 6.41 14.57 -20.47
C SER A 128 7.32 13.77 -21.40
N LEU A 129 6.92 12.56 -21.80
CA LEU A 129 7.69 11.71 -22.72
C LEU A 129 7.63 12.23 -24.17
N CYS A 130 6.60 13.00 -24.51
CA CYS A 130 6.49 13.67 -25.80
C CYS A 130 7.59 14.74 -26.02
N GLU A 131 8.27 15.20 -24.96
CA GLU A 131 9.40 16.15 -25.01
C GLU A 131 10.78 15.46 -25.09
N GLY A 132 10.88 14.36 -25.84
CA GLY A 132 12.17 13.81 -26.28
C GLY A 132 12.84 12.76 -25.38
N GLN A 133 12.19 12.27 -24.31
CA GLN A 133 12.73 11.16 -23.52
C GLN A 133 12.22 9.80 -23.99
N LYS A 134 12.98 9.14 -24.88
CA LYS A 134 12.69 7.76 -25.31
C LYS A 134 13.21 6.74 -24.29
N GLY A 135 12.51 6.62 -23.16
CA GLY A 135 12.72 5.54 -22.18
C GLY A 135 11.56 4.55 -22.16
N ARG A 136 11.81 3.31 -21.68
CA ARG A 136 10.81 2.22 -21.46
C ARG A 136 9.74 2.55 -20.40
N GLY A 137 9.34 3.83 -20.27
CA GLY A 137 8.54 4.38 -19.17
C GLY A 137 7.02 4.28 -19.34
N SER A 138 6.55 3.57 -20.37
CA SER A 138 5.13 3.37 -20.71
C SER A 138 4.30 2.76 -19.56
N LEU A 139 4.93 1.98 -18.67
CA LEU A 139 4.23 1.29 -17.60
C LEU A 139 4.40 2.05 -16.29
N ILE A 140 3.45 2.93 -15.95
CA ILE A 140 3.07 3.00 -14.53
C ILE A 140 2.40 1.68 -14.21
N THR A 141 3.13 0.82 -13.52
CA THR A 141 2.56 -0.36 -12.89
C THR A 141 1.66 0.12 -11.74
N LEU A 142 0.46 -0.44 -11.65
CA LEU A 142 -0.53 -0.25 -10.57
C LEU A 142 0.11 -0.29 -9.16
N ILE A 143 1.20 -1.05 -9.06
CA ILE A 143 2.02 -1.29 -7.87
C ILE A 143 3.46 -0.84 -8.18
N SER A 144 4.18 -0.31 -7.19
CA SER A 144 5.56 0.16 -7.40
C SER A 144 6.53 -0.97 -7.78
N LYS A 145 7.57 -0.67 -8.56
CA LYS A 145 8.60 -1.65 -8.98
C LYS A 145 9.25 -2.38 -7.80
N THR A 146 9.56 -1.66 -6.73
CA THR A 146 10.15 -2.26 -5.52
C THR A 146 9.19 -3.22 -4.85
N THR A 147 7.92 -2.86 -4.74
CA THR A 147 6.87 -3.75 -4.22
C THR A 147 6.70 -5.00 -5.09
N LEU A 148 6.71 -4.84 -6.42
CA LEU A 148 6.66 -5.99 -7.34
C LEU A 148 7.86 -6.92 -7.15
N ASN A 149 9.06 -6.38 -7.01
CA ASN A 149 10.25 -7.19 -6.76
C ASN A 149 10.12 -7.99 -5.46
N TYR A 150 9.66 -7.36 -4.36
CA TYR A 150 9.44 -8.09 -3.11
C TYR A 150 8.39 -9.21 -3.24
N ILE A 151 7.32 -8.98 -4.00
CA ILE A 151 6.32 -10.01 -4.27
C ILE A 151 6.94 -11.15 -5.07
N LEU A 152 7.70 -10.85 -6.12
CA LEU A 152 8.38 -11.85 -6.95
C LEU A 152 9.38 -12.69 -6.16
N GLU A 153 10.19 -12.04 -5.32
CA GLU A 153 11.12 -12.72 -4.42
C GLU A 153 10.38 -13.64 -3.45
N THR A 154 9.27 -13.17 -2.87
CA THR A 154 8.46 -13.98 -1.95
C THR A 154 7.86 -15.20 -2.64
N ILE A 155 7.29 -15.02 -3.85
CA ILE A 155 6.72 -16.13 -4.64
C ILE A 155 7.83 -17.14 -5.00
N HIS A 156 9.00 -16.66 -5.39
CA HIS A 156 10.15 -17.51 -5.70
C HIS A 156 10.58 -18.35 -4.50
N GLN A 157 10.68 -17.76 -3.30
CA GLN A 157 11.00 -18.50 -2.09
C GLN A 157 9.93 -19.56 -1.77
N LEU A 158 8.64 -19.22 -1.86
CA LEU A 158 7.55 -20.17 -1.65
C LEU A 158 7.61 -21.34 -2.64
N GLN A 159 7.95 -21.09 -3.90
CA GLN A 159 8.14 -22.13 -4.90
C GLN A 159 9.30 -23.07 -4.56
N LEU A 160 10.44 -22.52 -4.13
CA LEU A 160 11.59 -23.30 -3.69
C LEU A 160 11.25 -24.16 -2.46
N ASP A 161 10.56 -23.60 -1.48
CA ASP A 161 10.15 -24.32 -0.28
C ASP A 161 9.22 -25.49 -0.62
N LEU A 162 8.27 -25.30 -1.53
CA LEU A 162 7.39 -26.37 -2.01
C LEU A 162 8.18 -27.47 -2.72
N ILE A 163 9.17 -27.12 -3.55
CA ILE A 163 10.06 -28.09 -4.21
C ILE A 163 10.85 -28.88 -3.17
N VAL A 164 11.45 -28.22 -2.19
CA VAL A 164 12.22 -28.85 -1.12
C VAL A 164 11.34 -29.79 -0.29
N GLN A 165 10.11 -29.39 0.02
CA GLN A 165 9.15 -30.25 0.73
C GLN A 165 8.80 -31.51 -0.08
N GLU A 166 8.58 -31.39 -1.39
CA GLU A 166 8.28 -32.55 -2.25
C GLU A 166 9.46 -33.51 -2.41
N VAL A 167 10.70 -32.99 -2.46
CA VAL A 167 11.91 -33.82 -2.53
C VAL A 167 12.17 -34.57 -1.21
N LYS A 168 11.83 -33.96 -0.07
CA LYS A 168 11.98 -34.58 1.25
C LYS A 168 10.93 -35.65 1.57
N LYS A 169 9.86 -35.78 0.78
CA LYS A 169 8.82 -36.79 1.01
C LYS A 169 9.32 -38.19 0.65
N PRO A 170 9.27 -39.16 1.58
CA PRO A 170 9.68 -40.54 1.29
C PRO A 170 8.76 -41.16 0.24
N GLY A 171 9.34 -41.71 -0.83
CA GLY A 171 8.62 -42.40 -1.92
C GLY A 171 8.17 -41.51 -3.10
N SER A 172 8.44 -40.21 -3.08
CA SER A 172 8.18 -39.30 -4.22
C SER A 172 9.27 -39.46 -5.28
N THR A 173 8.93 -39.86 -6.52
CA THR A 173 9.85 -39.70 -7.65
C THR A 173 10.01 -38.20 -7.95
N PRO A 174 11.18 -37.59 -7.70
CA PRO A 174 11.28 -36.13 -7.58
C PRO A 174 10.95 -35.39 -8.88
N PHE A 175 11.23 -35.97 -10.05
CA PHE A 175 11.11 -35.23 -11.32
C PHE A 175 9.69 -35.15 -11.90
N ARG A 176 8.88 -36.21 -11.78
CA ARG A 176 7.58 -36.29 -12.47
C ARG A 176 6.48 -35.48 -11.77
N SER A 177 6.49 -35.47 -10.45
CA SER A 177 5.54 -34.73 -9.60
C SER A 177 5.75 -33.22 -9.70
N ILE A 178 7.02 -32.80 -9.76
CA ILE A 178 7.41 -31.38 -9.86
C ILE A 178 7.09 -30.84 -11.26
N GLN A 179 7.39 -31.58 -12.34
CA GLN A 179 7.03 -31.18 -13.69
C GLN A 179 5.51 -30.99 -13.86
N LEU A 180 4.68 -31.88 -13.31
CA LEU A 180 3.21 -31.76 -13.38
C LEU A 180 2.67 -30.52 -12.65
N LYS A 181 3.20 -30.20 -11.46
CA LYS A 181 2.78 -29.01 -10.71
C LYS A 181 3.24 -27.71 -11.37
N ILE A 182 4.44 -27.68 -11.95
CA ILE A 182 4.94 -26.52 -12.72
C ILE A 182 4.13 -26.33 -14.00
N LEU A 183 3.82 -27.41 -14.74
CA LEU A 183 2.96 -27.35 -15.93
C LEU A 183 1.54 -26.85 -15.59
N GLN A 184 0.94 -27.30 -14.49
CA GLN A 184 -0.37 -26.80 -14.05
C GLN A 184 -0.34 -25.31 -13.67
N LEU A 185 0.75 -24.84 -13.07
CA LEU A 185 0.93 -23.41 -12.76
C LEU A 185 1.18 -22.57 -14.01
N GLN A 186 1.92 -23.08 -15.00
CA GLN A 186 2.16 -22.36 -16.27
C GLN A 186 0.91 -22.30 -17.16
N ILE A 187 0.10 -23.36 -17.21
CA ILE A 187 -1.19 -23.37 -17.95
C ILE A 187 -2.20 -22.40 -17.33
N SER A 188 -2.10 -22.12 -16.02
CA SER A 188 -2.98 -21.15 -15.35
C SER A 188 -2.56 -19.68 -15.57
N VAL A 189 -1.43 -19.43 -16.25
CA VAL A 189 -0.82 -18.10 -16.46
C VAL A 189 -0.86 -17.67 -17.95
N GLN A 190 -1.27 -18.54 -18.87
CA GLN A 190 -1.60 -18.18 -20.26
C GLN A 190 -3.07 -17.81 -20.42
#